data_AF-A0A3G9GD63-F1
#
_entry.id   AF-A0A3G9GD63-F1
#
_cell.length_a   1.000
_cell.length_b   1.000
_cell.length_c   1.000
_cell.angle_alpha   90.00
_cell.angle_beta   90.00
_cell.angle_gamma   90.00
#
_symmetry.space_group_name_H-M   'P 1'
#
loop_
_entity.id
_entity.type
_entity.pdbx_description
1 polymer ?
#
loop_
_entity_poly.entity_id
_entity_poly.type
_entity_poly.pdbx_seq_one_letter_code
_entity_poly.pdbx_strand_id
1 'polypeptide(L)' 'MKTIYHYDPVTGRYLCTGTADECALEPGTFIVPADSTFDQPPAVEAGQVAIYQPDYWETGIAKEQGGQWRIEQDQQQ' A
#
# COMPACT_ATOMS: atom_id res chain seq x y z
N MET A 1 3.84 -16.75 -5.14
CA MET A 1 3.85 -15.32 -5.50
C MET A 1 2.94 -14.57 -4.55
N LYS A 2 3.35 -13.41 -4.04
CA LYS A 2 2.55 -12.60 -3.12
C LYS A 2 2.33 -11.22 -3.74
N THR A 3 1.08 -10.77 -3.81
CA THR A 3 0.73 -9.47 -4.40
C THR A 3 0.96 -8.35 -3.40
N ILE A 4 1.53 -7.25 -3.86
CA ILE A 4 1.64 -5.99 -3.12
C ILE A 4 0.87 -4.89 -3.83
N TYR A 5 0.50 -3.86 -3.08
CA TYR A 5 -0.25 -2.71 -3.57
C TYR A 5 0.53 -1.45 -3.26
N HIS A 6 0.95 -0.76 -4.32
CA HIS A 6 1.73 0.48 -4.22
C HIS A 6 0.79 1.66 -4.02
N TYR A 7 1.21 2.59 -3.16
CA TYR A 7 0.53 3.86 -2.96
C TYR A 7 1.51 5.03 -3.07
N ASP A 8 0.99 6.21 -3.37
CA ASP A 8 1.77 7.43 -3.43
C ASP A 8 2.19 7.86 -2.02
N PRO A 9 3.49 8.09 -1.74
CA PRO A 9 3.98 8.39 -0.38
C PRO A 9 3.44 9.70 0.21
N VAL A 10 3.00 10.63 -0.63
CA VAL A 10 2.56 11.97 -0.19
C VAL A 10 1.05 11.99 0.05
N THR A 11 0.28 11.39 -0.86
CA THR A 11 -1.18 11.44 -0.88
C THR A 11 -1.84 10.17 -0.37
N GLY A 12 -1.09 9.07 -0.28
CA GLY A 12 -1.61 7.73 0.03
C GLY A 12 -2.41 7.09 -1.10
N ARG A 13 -2.55 7.75 -2.26
CA ARG A 13 -3.37 7.24 -3.37
C ARG A 13 -2.85 5.91 -3.87
N TYR A 14 -3.73 4.93 -4.04
CA TYR A 14 -3.42 3.69 -4.71
C TYR A 14 -2.94 3.95 -6.14
N LEU A 15 -1.81 3.33 -6.50
CA LEU A 15 -1.17 3.50 -7.81
C LEU A 15 -1.35 2.26 -8.68
N CYS A 16 -0.87 1.10 -8.21
CA CYS A 16 -0.89 -0.15 -8.96
C CYS A 16 -0.62 -1.37 -8.08
N THR A 17 -0.81 -2.55 -8.66
CA THR A 17 -0.39 -3.83 -8.07
C THR A 17 1.02 -4.18 -8.50
N GLY A 18 1.74 -4.90 -7.63
CA GLY A 18 3.05 -5.48 -7.89
C GLY A 18 3.16 -6.90 -7.35
N THR A 19 4.27 -7.57 -7.64
CA THR A 19 4.62 -8.86 -7.04
C THR A 19 5.76 -8.66 -6.06
N ALA A 20 5.59 -9.13 -4.82
CA ALA A 20 6.66 -9.11 -3.84
C ALA A 20 7.73 -10.15 -4.16
N ASP A 21 8.97 -9.73 -3.97
CA ASP A 21 10.13 -10.60 -4.04
C ASP A 21 10.26 -11.41 -2.74
N GLU A 22 10.67 -12.67 -2.88
CA GLU A 22 11.01 -13.52 -1.76
C GLU A 22 12.39 -13.11 -1.20
N CYS A 23 12.52 -13.08 0.12
CA CYS A 23 13.76 -12.76 0.80
C CYS A 23 14.77 -13.89 0.57
N ALA A 24 15.86 -13.58 -0.13
CA ALA A 24 16.92 -14.57 -0.40
C ALA A 24 17.57 -15.14 0.88
N LEU A 25 17.54 -14.39 1.98
CA LEU A 25 18.12 -14.79 3.27
C LEU A 25 17.14 -15.62 4.12
N GLU A 26 15.84 -15.48 3.89
CA GLU A 26 14.79 -16.13 4.65
C GLU A 26 13.72 -16.69 3.71
N PRO A 27 13.88 -17.94 3.24
CA PRO A 27 12.92 -18.58 2.37
C PRO A 27 11.52 -18.59 2.99
N GLY A 28 10.51 -18.25 2.20
CA GLY A 28 9.11 -18.08 2.60
C GLY A 28 8.74 -16.69 3.11
N THR A 29 9.72 -15.83 3.43
CA THR A 29 9.48 -14.43 3.79
C THR A 29 9.45 -13.57 2.53
N PHE A 30 8.46 -12.69 2.39
CA PHE A 30 8.33 -11.79 1.24
C PHE A 30 8.59 -10.35 1.67
N ILE A 31 9.41 -9.64 0.90
CA ILE A 31 9.81 -8.26 1.18
C ILE A 31 8.73 -7.31 0.65
N VAL A 32 8.37 -6.32 1.46
CA VAL A 32 7.48 -5.23 1.07
C VAL A 32 8.34 -3.99 0.86
N PRO A 33 8.39 -3.42 -0.35
CA PRO A 33 9.06 -2.14 -0.58
C PRO A 33 8.43 -1.01 0.24
N ALA A 34 9.13 0.12 0.37
CA ALA A 34 8.51 1.33 0.87
C ALA A 34 7.24 1.68 0.07
N ASP A 35 6.30 2.35 0.74
CA ASP A 35 5.07 2.85 0.13
C ASP A 35 4.24 1.76 -0.56
N SER A 36 4.29 0.56 0.03
CA SER A 36 3.60 -0.63 -0.45
C SER A 36 3.01 -1.39 0.73
N THR A 37 1.91 -2.10 0.51
CA THR A 37 1.29 -2.96 1.53
C THR A 37 0.86 -4.29 0.93
N PHE A 38 0.64 -5.30 1.78
CA PHE A 38 -0.04 -6.53 1.38
C PHE A 38 -1.56 -6.40 1.51
N ASP A 39 -2.03 -5.37 2.20
CA ASP A 39 -3.44 -5.08 2.39
C ASP A 39 -4.06 -4.71 1.05
N GLN A 40 -5.02 -5.50 0.60
CA GLN A 40 -5.70 -5.24 -0.66
C GLN A 40 -6.54 -3.97 -0.57
N PRO A 41 -6.42 -3.03 -1.54
CA PRO A 41 -7.29 -1.87 -1.59
C PRO A 41 -8.74 -2.31 -1.85
N PRO A 42 -9.72 -1.58 -1.31
CA PRO A 42 -11.13 -1.83 -1.61
C PRO A 42 -11.41 -1.54 -3.08
N ALA A 43 -12.47 -2.16 -3.61
CA ALA A 43 -13.00 -1.79 -4.91
C ALA A 43 -13.51 -0.34 -4.86
N VAL A 44 -13.23 0.43 -5.92
CA VAL A 44 -13.65 1.83 -6.06
C VAL A 44 -14.55 1.98 -7.27
N GLU A 45 -15.52 2.89 -7.19
CA GLU A 45 -16.39 3.25 -8.32
C GLU A 45 -15.73 4.32 -9.21
N ALA A 46 -16.35 4.63 -10.35
CA ALA A 46 -15.90 5.72 -11.20
C ALA A 46 -15.94 7.05 -10.43
N GLY A 47 -14.83 7.81 -10.47
CA GLY A 47 -14.69 9.05 -9.71
C GLY A 47 -14.29 8.84 -8.24
N GLN A 48 -13.90 7.63 -7.84
CA GLN A 48 -13.35 7.35 -6.52
C GLN A 48 -11.91 6.85 -6.59
N VAL A 49 -11.18 7.03 -5.50
CA VAL A 49 -9.81 6.53 -5.33
C VAL A 49 -9.65 5.91 -3.94
N ALA A 50 -8.85 4.85 -3.85
CA ALA A 50 -8.45 4.27 -2.58
C ALA A 50 -7.21 5.01 -2.05
N ILE A 51 -7.25 5.44 -0.79
CA ILE A 51 -6.18 6.12 -0.07
C ILE A 51 -5.71 5.22 1.07
N TYR A 52 -4.44 4.85 1.08
CA TYR A 52 -3.82 4.13 2.17
C TYR A 52 -3.33 5.10 3.25
N GLN A 53 -3.64 4.77 4.49
CA GLN A 53 -3.14 5.46 5.66
C GLN A 53 -2.23 4.49 6.42
N PRO A 54 -0.91 4.53 6.21
CA PRO A 54 0.00 3.67 6.93
C PRO A 54 0.01 4.04 8.41
N ASP A 55 0.13 3.03 9.26
CA ASP A 55 0.60 3.25 10.62
C ASP A 55 2.07 3.64 10.59
N TYR A 56 2.53 4.38 11.58
CA TYR A 56 3.93 4.78 11.70
C TYR A 56 4.57 4.16 12.94
N TRP A 57 5.85 3.82 12.84
CA TRP A 57 6.70 3.62 14.01
C TRP A 57 6.86 4.94 14.76
N GLU A 58 7.24 4.89 16.04
CA GLU A 58 7.50 6.09 16.84
C GLU A 58 8.62 6.98 16.25
N THR A 59 9.46 6.39 15.39
CA THR A 59 10.49 7.10 14.61
C THR A 59 9.93 7.94 13.47
N GLY A 60 8.62 7.86 13.17
CA GLY A 60 7.97 8.52 12.04
C GLY A 60 8.15 7.80 10.70
N ILE A 61 8.67 6.56 10.71
CA ILE A 61 8.77 5.72 9.50
C ILE A 61 7.47 4.95 9.34
N ALA A 62 6.90 4.96 8.13
CA ALA A 62 5.71 4.17 7.82
C ALA A 62 5.99 2.68 8.04
N LYS A 63 5.08 2.00 8.73
CA LYS A 63 5.10 0.55 8.87
C LYS A 63 4.73 -0.06 7.52
N GLU A 64 5.39 -1.19 7.22
CA GLU A 64 5.12 -1.93 5.99
C GLU A 64 3.71 -2.53 5.99
N GLN A 65 3.10 -2.70 7.17
CA GLN A 65 1.79 -3.32 7.40
C GLN A 65 1.06 -2.63 8.57
N GLY A 66 -0.26 -2.81 8.62
CA GLY A 66 -1.10 -2.34 9.73
C GLY A 66 -1.78 -1.00 9.50
N GLY A 67 -1.58 -0.40 8.32
CA GLY A 67 -2.36 0.75 7.88
C GLY A 67 -3.78 0.37 7.47
N GLN A 68 -4.55 1.36 7.02
CA GLN A 68 -5.92 1.16 6.57
C GLN A 68 -6.19 1.88 5.26
N TRP A 69 -6.98 1.23 4.40
CA TRP A 69 -7.52 1.86 3.20
C TRP A 69 -8.81 2.62 3.51
N ARG A 70 -8.96 3.79 2.91
CA ARG A 70 -10.22 4.53 2.82
C ARG A 70 -10.54 4.88 1.38
N ILE A 71 -11.81 5.10 1.07
CA ILE A 71 -12.25 5.54 -0.25
C ILE A 71 -12.51 7.03 -0.20
N GLU A 72 -11.99 7.76 -1.17
CA GLU A 72 -12.23 9.20 -1.36
C GLU A 72 -12.76 9.50 -2.75
N GLN A 73 -13.43 10.64 -2.89
CA GLN A 73 -13.86 11.18 -4.19
C GLN A 73 -12.65 11.75 -4.93
N ASP A 74 -12.42 11.28 -6.15
CA ASP A 74 -11.37 11.76 -7.02
C ASP A 74 -11.79 13.09 -7.66
N GLN A 75 -11.54 14.19 -6.96
CA GLN A 75 -11.73 15.53 -7.50
C GLN A 75 -10.61 15.84 -8.51
N GLN A 76 -10.69 15.26 -9.71
CA GLN A 76 -9.93 15.75 -10.85
C GLN A 76 -10.48 17.15 -11.21
N GLN A 77 -9.77 18.20 -10.81
CA GLN A 77 -10.00 19.57 -11.28
C GLN A 77 -9.50 19.74 -12.72
#